data_AF-A0A938S458-F1
#
_entry.id   AF-A0A938S458-F1
#
_cell.length_a   1.000
_cell.length_b   1.000
_cell.length_c   1.000
_cell.angle_alpha   90.00
_cell.angle_beta   90.00
_cell.angle_gamma   90.00
#
_symmetry.space_group_name_H-M   'P 1'
#
loop_
_entity.id
_entity.type
_entity.pdbx_description
1 polymer ?
#
loop_
_entity_poly.entity_id
_entity_poly.type
_entity_poly.pdbx_seq_one_letter_code
_entity_poly.pdbx_strand_id
1 'polypeptide(L)' 'MKTTAKTSTLTIRLDKDLDDLLTKASRRSGKNRSEIAREALRRQLRLCQFEALRQRMMPFAEARGYLTDEDVFDEVS' A
#
# COMPACT_ATOMS: atom_id res chain seq x y z
N MET A 1 -11.07 -12.04 24.16
CA MET A 1 -10.64 -12.98 23.10
C MET A 1 -9.35 -12.47 22.47
N LYS A 2 -8.23 -13.19 22.61
CA LYS A 2 -7.01 -12.90 21.85
C LYS A 2 -7.12 -13.62 20.50
N THR A 3 -7.31 -12.88 19.43
CA THR A 3 -7.37 -13.44 18.07
C THR A 3 -5.96 -13.82 17.66
N THR A 4 -5.60 -15.10 17.76
CA THR A 4 -4.31 -15.61 17.26
C THR A 4 -4.35 -15.54 15.74
N ALA A 5 -3.65 -14.57 15.14
CA ALA A 5 -3.55 -14.45 13.69
C ALA A 5 -2.83 -15.70 13.14
N LYS A 6 -3.51 -16.46 12.27
CA LYS A 6 -2.86 -17.56 11.54
C LYS A 6 -1.77 -16.97 10.64
N THR A 7 -0.52 -17.36 10.88
CA THR A 7 0.63 -16.99 10.06
C THR A 7 0.74 -17.92 8.86
N SER A 8 0.76 -17.35 7.65
CA SER A 8 1.06 -18.04 6.41
C SER A 8 2.41 -17.56 5.86
N THR A 9 3.17 -18.46 5.23
CA THR A 9 4.46 -18.15 4.62
C THR A 9 4.31 -17.91 3.13
N LEU A 10 4.90 -16.83 2.64
CA LEU A 10 5.00 -16.51 1.21
C LEU A 10 6.48 -16.53 0.82
N THR A 11 6.84 -17.39 -0.13
CA THR A 11 8.18 -17.42 -0.73
C THR A 11 8.14 -16.76 -2.09
N ILE A 12 8.96 -15.73 -2.30
CA ILE A 12 9.06 -14.99 -3.56
C ILE A 12 10.48 -15.03 -4.10
N ARG A 13 10.61 -15.03 -5.43
CA ARG A 13 11.90 -14.82 -6.08
C ARG A 13 12.13 -13.31 -6.22
N LEU A 14 13.35 -12.87 -5.96
CA LEU A 14 13.80 -11.50 -6.17
C LEU A 14 14.91 -11.54 -7.21
N ASP A 15 14.93 -10.56 -8.11
CA ASP A 15 16.15 -10.27 -8.85
C ASP A 15 17.24 -9.73 -7.91
N LYS A 16 18.47 -9.68 -8.41
CA LYS A 16 19.64 -9.28 -7.63
C LYS A 16 19.52 -7.84 -7.11
N ASP A 17 19.02 -6.94 -7.95
CA ASP A 17 18.96 -5.51 -7.62
C ASP A 17 17.96 -5.25 -6.50
N LEU A 18 16.79 -5.90 -6.55
CA LEU A 18 15.78 -5.81 -5.50
C LEU A 18 16.24 -6.48 -4.20
N ASP A 19 16.98 -7.58 -4.28
CA ASP A 19 17.59 -8.21 -3.10
C ASP A 19 18.58 -7.26 -2.40
N ASP A 20 19.43 -6.60 -3.18
CA ASP A 20 20.41 -5.63 -2.69
C ASP A 20 19.73 -4.40 -2.08
N LEU A 21 18.67 -3.89 -2.73
CA LEU A 21 17.87 -2.77 -2.20
C LEU A 21 17.20 -3.14 -0.88
N LEU A 22 16.62 -4.34 -0.78
CA LEU A 22 15.97 -4.82 0.45
C LEU A 22 16.99 -4.99 1.58
N THR A 23 18.20 -5.49 1.27
CA THR A 23 19.31 -5.58 2.23
C THR A 23 19.72 -4.19 2.73
N LYS A 24 19.91 -3.22 1.83
CA LYS A 24 20.27 -1.84 2.19
C LYS A 24 19.19 -1.18 3.04
N ALA A 25 17.92 -1.36 2.70
CA ALA A 25 16.80 -0.81 3.46
C ALA A 25 16.72 -1.42 4.87
N SER A 26 16.93 -2.74 4.99
CA SER A 26 17.01 -3.44 6.27
C SER A 26 18.10 -2.86 7.16
N ARG A 27 19.32 -2.71 6.63
CA ARG A 27 20.45 -2.13 7.38
C ARG A 27 20.19 -0.68 7.84
N ARG A 28 19.61 0.15 6.99
CA ARG A 28 19.36 1.57 7.30
C ARG A 28 18.25 1.77 8.33
N SER A 29 17.23 0.94 8.29
CA SER A 29 16.04 1.08 9.15
C SER A 29 16.14 0.32 10.46
N GLY A 30 17.08 -0.63 10.58
CA GLY A 30 17.14 -1.58 11.69
C GLY A 30 16.05 -2.67 11.64
N LYS A 31 15.14 -2.63 10.66
CA LYS A 31 14.09 -3.63 10.47
C LYS A 31 14.63 -4.83 9.73
N ASN A 32 14.11 -6.02 10.03
CA ASN A 32 14.45 -7.20 9.23
C ASN A 32 13.77 -7.18 7.86
N ARG A 33 14.31 -7.95 6.91
CA ARG A 33 13.83 -8.01 5.52
C ARG A 33 12.35 -8.41 5.42
N SER A 34 11.91 -9.38 6.23
CA SER A 34 10.52 -9.85 6.23
C SER A 34 9.54 -8.82 6.78
N GLU A 35 9.96 -7.96 7.70
CA GLU A 35 9.16 -6.84 8.20
C GLU A 35 8.96 -5.80 7.11
N ILE A 36 10.05 -5.36 6.46
CA ILE A 36 10.00 -4.41 5.34
C ILE A 36 9.13 -4.96 4.22
N ALA A 37 9.30 -6.23 3.85
CA ALA A 37 8.50 -6.87 2.80
C ALA A 37 7.01 -6.89 3.15
N ARG A 38 6.66 -7.21 4.41
CA ARG A 38 5.27 -7.18 4.88
C ARG A 38 4.68 -5.76 4.89
N GLU A 39 5.45 -4.76 5.30
CA GLU A 39 5.03 -3.35 5.25
C GLU A 39 4.79 -2.88 3.82
N ALA A 40 5.73 -3.15 2.92
CA ALA A 40 5.61 -2.82 1.51
C ALA A 40 4.39 -3.51 0.87
N LEU A 41 4.19 -4.80 1.13
CA LEU A 41 3.03 -5.54 0.63
C LEU A 41 1.71 -4.97 1.16
N ARG A 42 1.61 -4.68 2.46
CA ARG A 42 0.41 -4.04 3.03
C ARG A 42 0.15 -2.67 2.42
N ARG A 43 1.19 -1.85 2.24
CA ARG A 43 1.07 -0.53 1.58
C ARG A 43 0.55 -0.68 0.16
N GLN A 44 1.14 -1.59 -0.62
CA GLN A 44 0.72 -1.82 -2.00
C GLN A 44 -0.74 -2.27 -2.09
N LEU A 45 -1.15 -3.23 -1.26
CA LEU A 45 -2.54 -3.70 -1.26
C LEU A 45 -3.54 -2.60 -0.86
N ARG A 46 -3.17 -1.72 0.07
CA ARG A 46 -4.00 -0.55 0.43
C ARG A 46 -4.13 0.44 -0.73
N LEU A 47 -3.04 0.71 -1.45
CA LEU A 47 -3.08 1.57 -2.63
C LEU A 47 -3.99 0.98 -3.71
N CYS A 48 -3.86 -0.31 -4.02
CA CYS A 48 -4.73 -0.95 -4.99
C CYS A 48 -6.22 -0.93 -4.56
N GLN A 49 -6.51 -1.11 -3.26
CA GLN A 49 -7.87 -1.00 -2.74
C GLN A 49 -8.41 0.42 -2.86
N PHE A 50 -7.58 1.42 -2.56
CA PHE A 50 -7.94 2.83 -2.70
C PHE A 50 -8.23 3.21 -4.15
N GLU A 51 -7.36 2.82 -5.09
CA GLU A 51 -7.56 3.05 -6.52
C GLU A 51 -8.84 2.39 -7.03
N ALA A 52 -9.10 1.15 -6.63
CA ALA A 52 -10.33 0.45 -7.00
C ALA A 52 -11.58 1.16 -6.44
N LEU A 53 -11.52 1.68 -5.22
CA LEU A 53 -12.60 2.46 -4.64
C LEU A 53 -12.80 3.79 -5.39
N ARG A 54 -11.71 4.52 -5.66
CA ARG A 54 -11.74 5.77 -6.43
C ARG A 54 -12.42 5.56 -7.77
N GLN A 55 -12.01 4.56 -8.53
CA GLN A 55 -12.62 4.23 -9.84
C GLN A 55 -14.13 3.99 -9.76
N ARG A 56 -14.60 3.35 -8.68
CA ARG A 56 -16.04 3.12 -8.45
C ARG A 56 -16.78 4.39 -8.06
N MET A 57 -16.12 5.33 -7.40
CA MET A 57 -16.71 6.58 -6.93
C MET A 57 -16.68 7.69 -7.99
N MET A 58 -15.71 7.67 -8.92
CA MET A 58 -15.53 8.70 -9.95
C MET A 58 -16.83 9.12 -10.66
N PRO A 59 -17.71 8.20 -11.13
CA PRO A 59 -18.92 8.63 -11.84
C PRO A 59 -19.88 9.46 -10.98
N PHE A 60 -19.93 9.20 -9.67
CA PHE A 60 -20.77 9.95 -8.74
C PHE A 60 -20.13 11.28 -8.34
N ALA A 61 -18.80 11.33 -8.28
CA ALA A 61 -18.03 12.54 -8.02
C ALA A 61 -18.14 13.51 -9.20
N GLU A 62 -17.99 13.02 -10.43
CA GLU A 62 -18.17 13.78 -11.67
C GLU A 62 -19.57 14.38 -11.80
N ALA A 63 -20.61 13.59 -11.47
CA ALA A 63 -21.99 14.08 -11.46
C ALA A 63 -22.24 15.22 -10.45
N ARG A 64 -21.35 15.39 -9.47
CA ARG A 64 -21.39 16.48 -8.48
C ARG A 64 -20.36 17.58 -8.75
N GLY A 65 -19.58 17.47 -9.82
CA GLY A 65 -18.60 18.48 -10.22
C GLY A 65 -17.19 18.29 -9.64
N TYR A 66 -16.90 17.20 -8.92
CA TYR A 66 -15.54 16.90 -8.47
C TYR A 66 -14.80 16.10 -9.53
N LEU A 67 -13.75 16.69 -10.10
CA LEU A 67 -12.98 16.09 -11.19
C LEU A 67 -11.55 15.72 -10.76
N THR A 68 -11.03 16.44 -9.78
CA THR A 68 -9.69 16.30 -9.22
C THR A 68 -9.74 16.06 -7.72
N ASP A 69 -8.62 15.59 -7.17
CA ASP A 69 -8.49 15.48 -5.72
C ASP A 69 -8.48 16.87 -5.05
N GLU A 70 -8.01 17.90 -5.76
CA GLU A 70 -7.99 19.30 -5.31
C GLU A 70 -9.41 19.83 -5.05
N ASP A 71 -10.37 19.54 -5.94
CA ASP A 71 -11.77 19.96 -5.79
C ASP A 71 -12.40 19.41 -4.49
N VAL A 72 -11.95 18.22 -4.07
CA VAL A 72 -12.41 17.60 -2.82
C VAL A 72 -11.74 18.27 -1.62
N PHE A 73 -10.43 18.55 -1.70
CA PHE A 73 -9.68 19.19 -0.62
C PHE A 73 -10.20 20.58 -0.31
N ASP A 74 -10.50 21.38 -1.34
CA ASP A 74 -11.04 22.74 -1.21
C ASP A 74 -12.40 22.76 -0.47
N GLU A 75 -13.17 21.67 -0.53
CA GLU A 75 -14.47 21.59 0.14
C GLU A 75 -14.40 21.06 1.59
N VAL A 76 -13.41 20.23 1.92
CA VAL A 76 -13.35 19.52 3.22
C VAL A 76 -12.25 19.96 4.17
N SER A 77 -11.33 20.85 3.75
CA SER A 77 -10.22 21.37 4.58
C SER A 77 -10.45 22.78 5.10
#